data_AF-A0A183CR40-F1
#
_entry.id   AF-A0A183CR40-F1
#
_cell.length_a   1.000
_cell.length_b   1.000
_cell.length_c   1.000
_cell.angle_alpha   90.00
_cell.angle_beta   90.00
_cell.angle_gamma   90.00
#
_symmetry.space_group_name_H-M   'P 1'
#
loop_
_entity.id
_entity.type
_entity.pdbx_description
1 polymer ?
#
loop_
_entity_poly.entity_id
_entity_poly.type
_entity_poly.pdbx_seq_one_letter_code
_entity_poly.pdbx_strand_id
1 'polypeptide(L)'
;MPLVTRSVSPENLSLHRLPASVQQDELQCVSNGTLANLIRQLSSLSRHAEQIFSEIHRETLKIDHRANTLFLRVERLAQKLSQSQGSNNLKGVMDQVTLEEAAMRKAFKSFNIIDQHSLDRQTLPQSLLEQYQNCDAPPQLNQLNPYREDEKEALCYYTDPSYFFELWRNEV
;
A
#
# COMPACT_ATOMS: atom_id res chain seq x y z
N MET A 1 -18.27 -6.71 -5.39
CA MET A 1 -18.70 -5.34 -5.01
C MET A 1 -17.46 -4.48 -4.87
N PRO A 2 -17.31 -3.35 -5.59
CA PRO A 2 -16.21 -2.44 -5.33
C PRO A 2 -16.42 -1.79 -3.95
N LEU A 3 -15.45 -1.95 -3.04
CA LEU A 3 -15.47 -1.28 -1.74
C LEU A 3 -15.24 0.22 -1.97
N VAL A 4 -16.14 1.07 -1.46
CA VAL A 4 -15.99 2.53 -1.58
C VAL A 4 -14.81 2.96 -0.71
N THR A 5 -13.67 3.24 -1.33
CA THR A 5 -12.42 3.51 -0.61
C THR A 5 -12.39 4.85 0.10
N ARG A 6 -13.16 5.84 -0.36
CA ARG A 6 -13.11 7.24 0.11
C ARG A 6 -14.51 7.85 0.01
N SER A 7 -15.23 7.94 1.14
CA SER A 7 -16.50 8.69 1.23
C SER A 7 -16.24 10.11 1.74
N VAL A 8 -16.89 11.10 1.14
CA VAL A 8 -16.80 12.51 1.55
C VAL A 8 -17.85 12.76 2.64
N SER A 9 -17.39 13.19 3.82
CA SER A 9 -18.25 13.45 4.96
C SER A 9 -18.42 14.95 5.22
N PRO A 10 -19.63 15.43 5.60
CA PRO A 10 -20.88 14.68 5.78
C PRO A 10 -21.59 14.37 4.46
N GLU A 11 -22.23 13.21 4.30
CA GLU A 11 -22.98 12.87 3.08
C GLU A 11 -24.28 13.70 2.95
N ASN A 12 -24.95 13.94 4.08
CA ASN A 12 -26.21 14.68 4.16
C ASN A 12 -25.97 16.13 4.58
N LEU A 13 -26.06 17.07 3.63
CA LEU A 13 -25.79 18.49 3.88
C LEU A 13 -26.88 19.21 4.68
N SER A 14 -28.15 18.90 4.38
CA SER A 14 -29.31 19.65 4.91
C SER A 14 -30.40 18.75 5.50
N LEU A 15 -30.18 17.43 5.53
CA LEU A 15 -31.19 16.45 5.92
C LEU A 15 -31.27 16.26 7.45
N HIS A 16 -31.56 17.33 8.18
CA HIS A 16 -31.72 17.29 9.64
C HIS A 16 -32.99 18.04 10.07
N ARG A 17 -33.70 17.47 11.05
CA ARG A 17 -34.82 18.17 11.70
C ARG A 17 -34.27 19.33 12.52
N LEU A 18 -34.85 20.51 12.37
CA LEU A 18 -34.50 21.67 13.19
C LEU A 18 -34.81 21.41 14.67
N PRO A 19 -33.96 21.88 15.60
CA PRO A 19 -34.27 21.81 17.03
C PRO A 19 -35.55 22.57 17.37
N ALA A 20 -36.34 22.08 18.32
CA ALA A 20 -37.59 22.72 18.75
C ALA A 20 -37.40 24.13 19.36
N SER A 21 -36.15 24.53 19.64
CA SER A 21 -35.77 25.87 20.09
C SER A 21 -35.79 26.91 18.96
N VAL A 22 -35.73 26.50 17.70
CA VAL A 22 -35.81 27.41 16.54
C VAL A 22 -37.28 27.58 16.18
N GLN A 23 -37.85 28.74 16.53
CA GLN A 23 -39.26 29.07 16.24
C GLN A 23 -39.43 30.19 15.20
N GLN A 24 -38.32 30.86 14.83
CA GLN A 24 -38.24 31.92 13.83
C GLN A 24 -36.98 31.71 12.98
N ASP A 25 -36.95 32.27 11.77
CA ASP A 25 -35.82 32.21 10.83
C ASP A 25 -35.34 30.79 10.46
N GLU A 26 -36.26 29.82 10.38
CA GLU A 26 -35.96 28.42 10.06
C GLU A 26 -35.15 28.26 8.77
N LEU A 27 -35.50 29.00 7.72
CA LEU A 27 -34.80 28.96 6.43
C LEU A 27 -33.36 29.44 6.55
N GLN A 28 -33.11 30.50 7.34
CA GLN A 28 -31.76 31.00 7.59
C GLN A 28 -30.94 29.98 8.38
N CYS A 29 -31.56 29.32 9.38
CA CYS A 29 -30.91 28.26 10.16
C CYS A 29 -30.49 27.08 9.27
N VAL A 30 -31.39 26.57 8.41
CA VAL A 30 -31.07 25.49 7.46
C VAL A 30 -30.00 25.91 6.46
N SER A 31 -30.09 27.12 5.92
CA SER A 31 -29.10 27.65 4.97
C SER A 31 -27.70 27.72 5.61
N ASN A 32 -27.60 28.28 6.81
CA ASN A 32 -26.32 28.36 7.53
C ASN A 32 -25.77 26.98 7.91
N GLY A 33 -26.62 26.05 8.35
CA GLY A 33 -26.23 24.67 8.63
C GLY A 33 -25.72 23.94 7.38
N THR A 34 -26.38 24.17 6.24
CA THR A 34 -25.98 23.63 4.94
C THR A 34 -24.61 24.18 4.51
N LEU A 35 -24.38 25.48 4.65
CA LEU A 35 -23.08 26.10 4.36
C LEU A 35 -21.98 25.57 5.28
N ALA A 36 -22.25 25.40 6.57
CA ALA A 36 -21.30 24.81 7.51
C ALA A 36 -20.95 23.36 7.13
N ASN A 37 -21.94 22.57 6.72
CA ASN A 37 -21.72 21.19 6.26
C ASN A 37 -20.99 21.13 4.91
N LEU A 38 -21.21 22.08 4.00
CA LEU A 38 -20.43 22.22 2.76
C LEU A 38 -18.95 22.50 3.07
N ILE A 39 -18.66 23.39 4.03
CA ILE A 39 -17.28 23.66 4.46
C ILE A 39 -16.65 22.38 5.05
N ARG A 40 -17.40 21.60 5.82
CA ARG A 40 -16.94 20.29 6.33
C ARG A 40 -16.68 19.27 5.21
N GLN A 41 -17.56 19.20 4.21
CA GLN A 41 -17.35 18.35 3.03
C GLN A 41 -16.07 18.74 2.28
N LEU A 42 -15.83 20.04 2.07
CA LEU A 42 -14.61 20.52 1.43
C LEU A 42 -13.36 20.17 2.25
N SER A 43 -13.44 20.21 3.57
CA SER A 43 -12.36 19.74 4.46
C SER A 43 -12.12 18.24 4.30
N SER A 44 -13.17 17.42 4.29
CA SER A 44 -13.06 15.98 4.04
C SER A 44 -12.46 15.68 2.66
N LEU A 45 -12.88 16.41 1.62
CA LEU A 45 -12.34 16.29 0.28
C LEU A 45 -10.85 16.66 0.23
N SER A 46 -10.45 17.72 0.93
CA SER A 46 -9.05 18.15 1.00
C SER A 46 -8.16 17.10 1.67
N ARG A 47 -8.66 16.43 2.72
CA ARG A 47 -7.98 15.29 3.34
C ARG A 47 -7.80 14.13 2.37
N HIS A 48 -8.83 13.78 1.61
CA HIS A 48 -8.74 12.72 0.59
C HIS A 48 -7.72 13.06 -0.50
N ALA A 49 -7.71 14.32 -0.95
CA ALA A 49 -6.74 14.79 -1.95
C ALA A 49 -5.31 14.69 -1.41
N GLU A 50 -5.06 15.12 -0.17
CA GLU A 50 -3.75 14.99 0.49
C GLU A 50 -3.29 13.52 0.51
N GLN A 51 -4.14 12.60 0.95
CA GLN A 51 -3.81 11.17 0.97
C GLN A 51 -3.42 10.64 -0.41
N ILE A 52 -4.19 10.97 -1.46
CA ILE A 52 -3.91 10.53 -2.83
C ILE A 52 -2.56 11.07 -3.32
N PHE A 53 -2.32 12.38 -3.15
CA PHE A 53 -1.08 12.98 -3.60
C PHE A 53 0.13 12.51 -2.79
N SER A 54 -0.04 12.26 -1.49
CA SER A 54 0.98 11.66 -0.62
C SER A 54 1.36 10.25 -1.07
N GLU A 55 0.38 9.41 -1.46
CA GLU A 55 0.62 8.07 -2.02
C GLU A 55 1.39 8.15 -3.34
N ILE A 56 0.94 8.98 -4.28
CA ILE A 56 1.60 9.18 -5.59
C ILE A 56 3.03 9.71 -5.40
N HIS A 57 3.21 10.67 -4.48
CA HIS A 57 4.52 11.26 -4.21
C HIS A 57 5.51 10.22 -3.68
N ARG A 58 5.08 9.35 -2.75
CA ARG A 58 5.94 8.28 -2.21
C ARG A 58 6.41 7.32 -3.31
N GLU A 59 5.52 6.89 -4.19
CA GLU A 59 5.90 6.04 -5.33
C GLU A 59 6.80 6.78 -6.32
N THR A 60 6.54 8.06 -6.56
CA THR A 60 7.39 8.90 -7.43
C THR A 60 8.80 9.01 -6.87
N LEU A 61 8.97 9.21 -5.56
CA LEU A 61 10.28 9.24 -4.92
C LEU A 61 11.03 7.90 -5.04
N LYS A 62 10.33 6.76 -4.91
CA LYS A 62 10.94 5.44 -5.13
C LYS A 62 11.44 5.27 -6.56
N ILE A 63 10.64 5.72 -7.54
CA ILE A 63 11.01 5.69 -8.96
C ILE A 63 12.20 6.60 -9.22
N ASP A 64 12.19 7.83 -8.72
CA ASP A 64 13.29 8.79 -8.86
C ASP A 64 14.61 8.23 -8.30
N HIS A 65 14.59 7.68 -7.08
CA HIS A 65 15.78 7.08 -6.49
C HIS A 65 16.34 5.92 -7.32
N ARG A 66 15.46 5.06 -7.84
CA ARG A 66 15.84 3.95 -8.73
C ARG A 66 16.40 4.46 -10.05
N ALA A 67 15.78 5.49 -10.63
CA ALA A 67 16.21 6.12 -11.88
C ALA A 67 17.61 6.74 -11.73
N ASN A 68 17.84 7.48 -10.64
CA ASN A 68 19.15 8.08 -10.33
C ASN A 68 20.24 7.01 -10.13
N THR A 69 19.92 5.93 -9.40
CA THR A 69 20.84 4.80 -9.23
C THR A 69 21.17 4.13 -10.56
N LEU A 70 20.17 3.95 -11.43
CA LEU A 70 20.36 3.38 -12.76
C LEU A 70 21.18 4.30 -13.66
N PHE A 71 20.89 5.61 -13.66
CA PHE A 71 21.62 6.62 -14.42
C PHE A 71 23.12 6.59 -14.11
N LEU A 72 23.49 6.63 -12.83
CA LEU A 72 24.89 6.57 -12.40
C LEU A 72 25.58 5.25 -12.78
N ARG A 73 24.83 4.15 -12.88
CA ARG A 73 25.37 2.85 -13.33
C ARG A 73 25.59 2.84 -14.84
N VAL A 74 24.67 3.42 -15.61
CA VAL A 74 24.79 3.57 -17.08
C VAL A 74 25.98 4.46 -17.42
N GLU A 75 26.14 5.60 -16.74
CA GLU A 75 27.27 6.51 -16.99
C GLU A 75 28.62 5.82 -16.71
N ARG A 76 28.75 5.13 -15.58
CA ARG A 76 29.95 4.34 -15.24
C ARG A 76 30.23 3.25 -16.27
N LEU A 77 29.20 2.60 -16.80
CA LEU A 77 29.35 1.58 -17.83
C LEU A 77 29.79 2.21 -19.17
N ALA A 78 29.22 3.35 -19.55
CA ALA A 78 29.60 4.09 -20.74
C ALA A 78 31.07 4.54 -20.68
N GLN A 79 31.52 5.09 -19.54
CA GLN A 79 32.93 5.47 -19.34
C GLN A 79 33.89 4.26 -19.48
N LYS A 80 33.54 3.11 -18.89
CA LYS A 80 34.33 1.87 -19.03
C LYS A 80 34.38 1.37 -20.47
N LEU A 81 33.27 1.46 -21.20
CA LEU A 81 33.20 1.09 -22.62
C LEU A 81 34.10 2.00 -23.46
N SER A 82 34.03 3.32 -23.26
CA SER A 82 34.87 4.30 -23.97
C SER A 82 36.36 4.10 -23.68
N GLN A 83 36.76 3.82 -22.43
CA GLN A 83 38.15 3.51 -22.07
C GLN A 83 38.64 2.21 -22.73
N SER A 84 37.78 1.19 -22.78
CA SER A 84 38.06 -0.07 -23.47
C SER A 84 38.15 0.08 -24.99
N GLN A 85 37.58 1.12 -25.59
CA GLN A 85 37.66 1.40 -27.03
C GLN A 85 38.80 2.37 -27.40
N GLY A 86 39.14 3.33 -26.53
CA GLY A 86 40.21 4.31 -26.77
C GLY A 86 41.62 3.81 -26.50
N SER A 87 41.78 2.70 -25.78
CA SER A 87 43.05 1.98 -25.68
C SER A 87 43.22 1.10 -26.93
N ASN A 88 44.03 1.57 -27.89
CA ASN A 88 44.51 0.83 -29.06
C ASN A 88 45.21 -0.52 -28.72
N ASN A 89 45.22 -0.96 -27.46
CA ASN A 89 45.75 -2.24 -27.00
C ASN A 89 44.70 -3.37 -26.95
N LEU A 90 43.42 -3.14 -27.32
CA LEU A 90 42.38 -4.17 -27.23
C LEU A 90 42.04 -4.93 -28.52
N LYS A 91 42.83 -4.77 -29.59
CA LYS A 91 42.82 -5.79 -30.65
C LYS A 91 43.41 -7.13 -30.18
N GLY A 92 44.03 -7.19 -28.98
CA GLY A 92 44.66 -8.39 -28.42
C GLY A 92 44.07 -8.95 -27.11
N VAL A 93 43.07 -8.30 -26.48
CA VAL A 93 42.50 -8.75 -25.19
C VAL A 93 41.09 -9.36 -25.34
N MET A 94 40.47 -9.23 -26.51
CA MET A 94 39.13 -9.80 -26.72
C MET A 94 39.10 -11.34 -26.80
N ASP A 95 40.23 -12.07 -26.82
CA ASP A 95 40.16 -13.43 -27.36
C ASP A 95 40.85 -14.57 -26.59
N GLN A 96 41.19 -14.43 -25.30
CA GLN A 96 41.57 -15.61 -24.51
C GLN A 96 41.09 -15.53 -23.05
N VAL A 97 39.77 -15.53 -22.85
CA VAL A 97 39.25 -16.15 -21.62
C VAL A 97 39.42 -17.66 -21.83
N THR A 98 40.38 -18.27 -21.14
CA THR A 98 40.57 -19.72 -21.22
C THR A 98 39.33 -20.43 -20.66
N LEU A 99 39.01 -21.60 -21.22
CA LEU A 99 37.87 -22.41 -20.78
C LEU A 99 37.95 -22.73 -19.27
N GLU A 100 39.18 -22.85 -18.74
CA GLU A 100 39.48 -23.03 -17.32
C GLU A 100 39.09 -21.80 -16.47
N GLU A 101 39.36 -20.57 -16.93
CA GLU A 101 38.91 -19.36 -16.24
C GLU A 101 37.40 -19.20 -16.26
N ALA A 102 36.75 -19.59 -17.36
CA ALA A 102 35.29 -19.58 -17.46
C ALA A 102 34.65 -20.61 -16.53
N ALA A 103 35.24 -21.80 -16.41
CA ALA A 103 34.78 -22.86 -15.50
C ALA A 103 34.92 -22.50 -14.02
N MET A 104 35.91 -21.67 -13.67
CA MET A 104 36.11 -21.17 -12.29
C MET A 104 35.13 -20.04 -11.89
N ARG A 105 34.45 -19.40 -12.85
CA ARG A 105 33.49 -18.31 -12.59
C ARG A 105 32.07 -18.85 -12.45
N LYS A 106 31.35 -18.37 -11.44
CA LYS A 106 29.91 -18.64 -11.33
C LYS A 106 29.17 -17.98 -12.49
N ALA A 107 28.24 -18.71 -13.10
CA ALA A 107 27.37 -18.17 -14.14
C ALA A 107 26.56 -16.97 -13.62
N PHE A 108 26.34 -15.99 -14.49
CA PHE A 108 25.45 -14.86 -14.18
C PHE A 108 24.04 -15.38 -13.89
N LYS A 109 23.41 -14.83 -12.86
CA LYS A 109 22.00 -15.09 -12.53
C LYS A 109 21.27 -13.75 -12.46
N SER A 110 20.18 -13.63 -13.21
CA SER A 110 19.24 -12.53 -13.05
C SER A 110 18.54 -12.63 -11.69
N PHE A 111 18.06 -11.49 -11.22
CA PHE A 111 17.25 -11.42 -10.01
C PHE A 111 15.79 -11.75 -10.38
N ASN A 112 15.24 -12.85 -9.86
CA ASN A 112 13.86 -13.29 -10.14
C ASN A 112 13.04 -13.26 -8.85
N ILE A 113 12.57 -12.07 -8.44
CA ILE A 113 11.64 -11.93 -7.32
C ILE A 113 10.22 -12.16 -7.84
N ILE A 114 9.45 -12.95 -7.11
CA ILE A 114 8.02 -13.14 -7.34
C ILE A 114 7.29 -12.50 -6.15
N ASP A 115 6.53 -11.45 -6.42
CA ASP A 115 5.70 -10.82 -5.40
C ASP A 115 4.52 -11.76 -5.07
N GLN A 116 4.32 -12.01 -3.77
CA GLN A 116 3.24 -12.83 -3.23
C GLN A 116 2.53 -12.05 -2.12
N HIS A 117 1.44 -12.58 -1.56
CA HIS A 117 0.79 -11.97 -0.39
C HIS A 117 0.27 -10.54 -0.61
N SER A 118 -0.19 -10.22 -1.84
CA SER A 118 -0.60 -8.86 -2.22
C SER A 118 -1.83 -8.33 -1.47
N LEU A 119 -2.61 -9.21 -0.83
CA LEU A 119 -3.82 -8.88 -0.08
C LEU A 119 -3.63 -9.00 1.44
N ASP A 120 -2.38 -9.11 1.90
CA ASP A 120 -2.08 -9.17 3.32
C ASP A 120 -2.48 -7.87 4.03
N ARG A 121 -2.65 -7.96 5.35
CA ARG A 121 -3.05 -6.82 6.17
C ARG A 121 -2.11 -5.61 6.03
N GLN A 122 -0.83 -5.85 5.72
CA GLN A 122 0.20 -4.83 5.58
C GLN A 122 0.11 -4.05 4.26
N THR A 123 -0.51 -4.62 3.23
CA THR A 123 -0.71 -3.96 1.93
C THR A 123 -2.02 -3.17 1.87
N LEU A 124 -2.81 -3.19 2.96
CA LEU A 124 -4.08 -2.49 3.03
C LEU A 124 -3.88 -0.97 2.88
N PRO A 125 -4.55 -0.32 1.91
CA PRO A 125 -4.50 1.12 1.74
C PRO A 125 -4.95 1.87 2.99
N GLN A 126 -4.33 3.01 3.27
CA GLN A 126 -4.62 3.82 4.46
C GLN A 126 -6.11 4.19 4.56
N SER A 127 -6.75 4.51 3.43
CA SER A 127 -8.17 4.87 3.42
C SER A 127 -9.09 3.71 3.85
N LEU A 128 -8.76 2.49 3.46
CA LEU A 128 -9.48 1.28 3.91
C LEU A 128 -9.14 0.93 5.36
N LEU A 129 -7.91 1.18 5.81
CA LEU A 129 -7.52 0.98 7.20
C LEU A 129 -8.33 1.88 8.15
N GLU A 130 -8.51 3.15 7.79
CA GLU A 130 -9.33 4.09 8.55
C GLU A 130 -10.80 3.63 8.63
N GLN A 131 -11.36 3.13 7.53
CA GLN A 131 -12.71 2.55 7.53
C GLN A 131 -12.79 1.30 8.42
N TYR A 132 -11.82 0.40 8.30
CA TYR A 132 -11.76 -0.81 9.13
C TYR A 132 -11.71 -0.49 10.63
N GLN A 133 -10.98 0.55 11.02
CA GLN A 133 -10.87 0.97 12.42
C GLN A 133 -12.19 1.50 13.00
N ASN A 134 -13.10 1.99 12.15
CA ASN A 134 -14.43 2.42 12.56
C ASN A 134 -15.44 1.26 12.62
N CYS A 135 -15.07 0.05 12.16
CA CYS A 135 -15.91 -1.12 12.26
C CYS A 135 -15.89 -1.72 13.68
N ASP A 136 -16.97 -2.41 14.03
CA ASP A 136 -17.05 -3.12 15.30
C ASP A 136 -15.99 -4.22 15.40
N ALA A 137 -15.20 -4.18 16.48
CA ALA A 137 -14.22 -5.21 16.77
C ALA A 137 -14.91 -6.51 17.21
N PRO A 138 -14.29 -7.69 16.98
CA PRO A 138 -14.82 -8.94 17.50
C PRO A 138 -14.83 -8.94 19.04
N PRO A 139 -15.67 -9.77 19.68
CA PRO A 139 -15.64 -9.94 21.13
C PRO A 139 -14.25 -10.36 21.62
N GLN A 140 -13.88 -9.94 22.83
CA GLN A 140 -12.55 -10.18 23.42
C GLN A 140 -12.37 -11.62 23.94
N LEU A 141 -12.69 -12.62 23.10
CA LEU A 141 -12.66 -14.05 23.44
C LEU A 141 -11.26 -14.54 23.83
N ASN A 142 -10.21 -13.87 23.36
CA ASN A 142 -8.83 -14.19 23.74
C ASN A 142 -8.55 -14.08 25.25
N GLN A 143 -9.39 -13.38 26.01
CA GLN A 143 -9.32 -13.38 27.48
C GLN A 143 -9.65 -14.74 28.10
N LEU A 144 -10.33 -15.62 27.36
CA LEU A 144 -10.70 -16.95 27.80
C LEU A 144 -9.60 -17.99 27.51
N ASN A 145 -8.55 -17.63 26.75
CA ASN A 145 -7.44 -18.54 26.42
C ASN A 145 -6.82 -19.24 27.65
N PRO A 146 -6.64 -18.61 28.82
CA PRO A 146 -6.07 -19.28 30.00
C PRO A 146 -6.93 -20.42 30.58
N TYR A 147 -8.23 -20.46 30.25
CA TYR A 147 -9.16 -21.48 30.75
C TYR A 147 -9.38 -22.61 29.74
N ARG A 148 -8.68 -22.58 28.61
CA ARG A 148 -8.76 -23.59 27.57
C ARG A 148 -7.71 -24.66 27.77
N GLU A 149 -8.07 -25.89 27.41
CA GLU A 149 -7.16 -27.05 27.46
C GLU A 149 -6.46 -27.30 26.12
N ASP A 150 -6.94 -26.71 25.03
CA ASP A 150 -6.41 -26.84 23.68
C ASP A 150 -5.48 -25.67 23.30
N GLU A 151 -4.56 -25.94 22.37
CA GLU A 151 -3.58 -24.95 21.88
C GLU A 151 -4.17 -23.89 20.93
N LYS A 152 -5.46 -24.01 20.56
CA LYS A 152 -6.11 -23.10 19.62
C LYS A 152 -6.64 -21.86 20.35
N GLU A 153 -6.35 -20.67 19.80
CA GLU A 153 -6.87 -19.42 20.33
C GLU A 153 -8.40 -19.40 20.31
N ALA A 154 -9.02 -18.92 21.39
CA ALA A 154 -10.47 -18.85 21.53
C ALA A 154 -11.12 -18.02 20.41
N LEU A 155 -10.48 -16.94 19.96
CA LEU A 155 -11.00 -16.11 18.88
C LEU A 155 -11.09 -16.86 17.55
N CYS A 156 -10.22 -17.84 17.29
CA CYS A 156 -10.25 -18.66 16.07
C CYS A 156 -11.50 -19.56 15.98
N TYR A 157 -12.27 -19.72 17.06
CA TYR A 157 -13.58 -20.37 17.00
C TYR A 157 -14.70 -19.42 16.53
N TYR A 158 -14.47 -18.12 16.61
CA TYR A 158 -15.39 -17.07 16.14
C TYR A 158 -15.00 -16.58 14.74
N THR A 159 -13.71 -16.32 14.52
CA THR A 159 -13.17 -15.86 13.23
C THR A 159 -11.74 -16.36 13.04
N ASP A 160 -11.48 -17.02 11.92
CA ASP A 160 -10.18 -17.60 11.58
C ASP A 160 -9.80 -17.22 10.14
N PRO A 161 -8.98 -16.16 9.96
CA PRO A 161 -8.56 -15.72 8.63
C PRO A 161 -7.72 -16.74 7.85
N SER A 162 -7.05 -17.67 8.54
CA SER A 162 -6.21 -18.69 7.92
C SER A 162 -6.99 -19.90 7.43
N TYR A 163 -8.24 -20.06 7.87
CA TYR A 163 -9.08 -21.23 7.61
C TYR A 163 -9.11 -21.64 6.13
N PHE A 164 -9.32 -20.70 5.20
CA PHE A 164 -9.41 -21.00 3.77
C PHE A 164 -8.10 -21.52 3.19
N PHE A 165 -6.97 -20.96 3.62
CA PHE A 165 -5.65 -21.41 3.17
C PHE A 165 -5.33 -22.79 3.73
N GLU A 166 -5.61 -23.02 5.01
CA GLU A 166 -5.41 -24.31 5.68
C GLU A 166 -6.28 -25.41 5.05
N LEU A 167 -7.54 -25.10 4.76
CA LEU A 167 -8.46 -26.01 4.06
C LEU A 167 -7.92 -26.37 2.67
N TRP A 168 -7.58 -25.35 1.87
CA TRP A 168 -7.02 -25.54 0.53
C TRP A 168 -5.72 -26.36 0.56
N ARG A 169 -4.81 -26.07 1.50
CA ARG A 169 -3.55 -26.80 1.66
C ARG A 169 -3.75 -28.28 1.99
N ASN A 170 -4.83 -28.63 2.69
CA ASN A 170 -5.14 -30.01 3.04
C ASN A 170 -5.85 -30.78 1.91
N GLU A 171 -6.48 -30.07 0.96
CA GLU A 171 -7.11 -30.67 -0.23
C GLU A 171 -6.12 -30.96 -1.36
N VAL A 172 -5.02 -30.20 -1.43
CA VAL A 172 -3.94 -30.32 -2.42
C VAL A 172 -2.85 -31.28 -1.96
#